data_AF-A0A210Q9R3-F1
#
_entry.id   AF-A0A210Q9R3-F1
#
_cell.length_a   1.000
_cell.length_b   1.000
_cell.length_c   1.000
_cell.angle_alpha   90.00
_cell.angle_beta   90.00
_cell.angle_gamma   90.00
#
_symmetry.space_group_name_H-M   'P 1'
#
loop_
_entity.id
_entity.type
_entity.pdbx_description
1 polymer ?
#
loop_
_entity_poly.entity_id
_entity_poly.type
_entity_poly.pdbx_seq_one_letter_code
_entity_poly.pdbx_strand_id
1 'polypeptide(L)'
;MNAANFHNKVGSTNMVSRCVILVLVVTLIDCISPITCKNDTWDRFIFTQEWPIAVCEKANETGHKCLIPSQVNSWGIHGLWPTNGHTRGPTECHISKDFNFTMIKPLVEELQIFWPNIYADTNMSSFWKHEWEKHGRCATTLPATANEYLYFKQSLQLMKKFSASTLLKNKGILPSKTAHYRLDQIQFALMQQLGNKTVIVECTKDSATGLYMIFEVEICLDKKFNPINCYAIQDRQDNSDSGHFLRKHKSRCPRGQKAFEYPPIPKH
;
A
#
# COMPACT_ATOMS: atom_id res chain seq x y z
N MET A 1 1.62 -56.84 -83.48
CA MET A 1 0.89 -55.58 -83.70
C MET A 1 1.51 -54.58 -82.73
N ASN A 2 2.63 -53.91 -83.07
CA ASN A 2 2.80 -52.80 -84.02
C ASN A 2 1.72 -51.72 -83.80
N ALA A 3 2.02 -50.43 -83.61
CA ALA A 3 3.25 -49.70 -83.82
C ALA A 3 3.25 -48.39 -83.02
N ALA A 4 4.46 -47.93 -82.68
CA ALA A 4 4.80 -46.54 -82.40
C ALA A 4 4.65 -45.66 -83.65
N ASN A 5 4.63 -44.32 -83.48
CA ASN A 5 5.53 -43.36 -84.15
C ASN A 5 5.06 -41.90 -83.92
N PHE A 6 5.88 -41.05 -83.26
CA PHE A 6 6.86 -40.07 -83.79
C PHE A 6 6.26 -38.69 -84.13
N HIS A 7 6.73 -37.60 -83.49
CA HIS A 7 7.74 -36.69 -84.08
C HIS A 7 8.06 -35.45 -83.20
N ASN A 8 9.35 -35.10 -83.20
CA ASN A 8 9.99 -33.88 -82.70
C ASN A 8 9.75 -32.64 -83.59
N LYS A 9 9.85 -31.42 -83.01
CA LYS A 9 10.78 -30.28 -83.34
C LYS A 9 10.17 -28.89 -82.99
N VAL A 10 10.84 -28.07 -82.17
CA VAL A 10 11.74 -26.90 -82.47
C VAL A 10 11.08 -25.51 -82.43
N GLY A 11 11.74 -24.57 -81.72
CA GLY A 11 11.71 -23.10 -81.90
C GLY A 11 10.62 -22.36 -81.11
N SER A 12 10.76 -21.12 -80.63
CA SER A 12 11.82 -20.11 -80.59
C SER A 12 11.35 -19.02 -79.62
N THR A 13 12.28 -18.44 -78.85
CA THR A 13 12.31 -17.05 -78.33
C THR A 13 11.02 -16.35 -77.88
N ASN A 14 10.97 -15.98 -76.59
CA ASN A 14 10.86 -14.56 -76.24
C ASN A 14 11.43 -14.27 -74.85
N MET A 15 12.28 -13.25 -74.84
CA MET A 15 13.05 -12.74 -73.73
C MET A 15 12.19 -11.68 -73.02
N VAL A 16 11.85 -11.87 -71.74
CA VAL A 16 11.47 -10.75 -70.87
C VAL A 16 12.21 -10.88 -69.54
N SER A 17 12.85 -9.78 -69.22
CA SER A 17 13.82 -9.51 -68.17
C SER A 17 13.36 -9.86 -66.74
N ARG A 18 14.24 -10.60 -66.05
CA ARG A 18 14.64 -10.48 -64.63
C ARG A 18 13.61 -9.98 -63.61
N CYS A 19 13.30 -10.84 -62.64
CA CYS A 19 13.47 -10.48 -61.23
C CYS A 19 13.73 -11.75 -60.41
N VAL A 20 14.90 -11.81 -59.79
CA VAL A 20 15.24 -12.83 -58.79
C VAL A 20 14.32 -12.62 -57.62
N ILE A 21 13.25 -13.42 -57.49
CA ILE A 21 12.48 -13.45 -56.25
C ILE A 21 13.28 -14.30 -55.27
N LEU A 22 14.11 -13.59 -54.51
CA LEU A 22 14.61 -14.06 -53.23
C LEU A 22 13.35 -14.31 -52.37
N VAL A 23 12.86 -15.56 -52.32
CA VAL A 23 11.84 -15.91 -51.33
C VAL A 23 12.55 -15.90 -49.99
N LEU A 24 12.56 -14.73 -49.36
CA LEU A 24 12.83 -14.56 -47.94
C LEU A 24 11.89 -15.52 -47.23
N VAL A 25 12.45 -16.54 -46.59
CA VAL A 25 11.75 -17.30 -45.57
C VAL A 25 11.44 -16.30 -44.47
N VAL A 26 10.27 -15.66 -44.55
CA VAL A 26 9.71 -14.90 -43.44
C VAL A 26 9.30 -15.96 -42.43
N THR A 27 10.26 -16.32 -41.58
CA THR A 27 9.96 -17.01 -40.34
C THR A 27 8.89 -16.18 -39.64
N LEU A 28 7.70 -16.77 -39.44
CA LEU A 28 6.75 -16.31 -38.43
C LEU A 28 7.43 -16.47 -37.07
N ILE A 29 8.36 -15.57 -36.78
CA ILE A 29 8.75 -15.22 -35.43
C ILE A 29 7.59 -14.33 -34.98
N ASP A 30 6.49 -14.97 -34.61
CA ASP A 30 5.57 -14.33 -33.69
C ASP A 30 6.42 -13.86 -32.52
N CYS A 31 6.37 -12.57 -32.27
CA CYS A 31 7.02 -11.94 -31.14
C CYS A 31 6.55 -12.63 -29.87
N ILE A 32 7.25 -13.68 -29.44
CA ILE A 32 7.35 -14.06 -28.04
C ILE A 32 8.22 -12.99 -27.41
N SER A 33 7.72 -11.76 -27.37
CA SER A 33 8.10 -10.82 -26.35
C SER A 33 7.77 -11.56 -25.06
N PRO A 34 8.74 -11.88 -24.18
CA PRO A 34 8.37 -12.25 -22.84
C PRO A 34 7.51 -11.09 -22.34
N ILE A 35 6.24 -11.36 -22.07
CA ILE A 35 5.47 -10.50 -21.19
C ILE A 35 6.27 -10.57 -19.90
N THR A 36 7.16 -9.59 -19.69
CA THR A 36 7.74 -9.37 -18.39
C THR A 36 6.59 -8.86 -17.55
N CYS A 37 5.77 -9.78 -17.03
CA CYS A 37 4.97 -9.51 -15.85
C CYS A 37 5.97 -8.99 -14.84
N LYS A 38 5.85 -7.72 -14.42
CA LYS A 38 6.52 -7.26 -13.22
C LYS A 38 6.24 -8.34 -12.18
N ASN A 39 7.31 -8.94 -11.65
CA ASN A 39 7.14 -9.99 -10.67
C ASN A 39 6.60 -9.27 -9.43
N ASP A 40 5.28 -9.29 -9.23
CA ASP A 40 4.53 -8.66 -8.12
C ASP A 40 4.83 -9.40 -6.80
N THR A 41 6.12 -9.58 -6.55
CA THR A 41 6.68 -10.29 -5.42
C THR A 41 6.75 -9.35 -4.25
N TRP A 42 6.12 -9.76 -3.17
CA TRP A 42 6.09 -9.07 -1.89
C TRP A 42 6.19 -10.11 -0.79
N ASP A 43 6.73 -9.72 0.36
CA ASP A 43 7.09 -10.64 1.46
C ASP A 43 6.32 -10.36 2.76
N ARG A 44 5.75 -9.15 2.90
CA ARG A 44 5.03 -8.71 4.10
C ARG A 44 3.91 -7.72 3.79
N PHE A 45 3.07 -7.49 4.78
CA PHE A 45 2.19 -6.33 4.81
C PHE A 45 2.75 -5.24 5.72
N ILE A 46 2.45 -3.99 5.40
CA ILE A 46 2.42 -2.90 6.36
C ILE A 46 0.96 -2.55 6.61
N PHE A 47 0.49 -2.77 7.84
CA PHE A 47 -0.82 -2.34 8.29
C PHE A 47 -0.68 -0.96 8.96
N THR A 48 -1.18 0.06 8.27
CA THR A 48 -1.05 1.46 8.65
C THR A 48 -2.36 1.98 9.23
N GLN A 49 -2.26 2.60 10.40
CA GLN A 49 -3.34 3.32 11.04
C GLN A 49 -2.97 4.80 11.14
N GLU A 50 -3.95 5.69 11.07
CA GLU A 50 -3.77 7.14 11.12
C GLU A 50 -4.65 7.80 12.17
N TRP A 51 -4.13 8.89 12.77
CA TRP A 51 -4.87 9.69 13.74
C TRP A 51 -5.66 10.80 13.03
N PRO A 52 -7.00 10.85 13.18
CA PRO A 52 -7.82 11.72 12.32
C PRO A 52 -7.54 13.21 12.47
N ILE A 53 -7.11 13.69 13.65
CA ILE A 53 -6.69 15.09 13.82
C ILE A 53 -5.43 15.39 13.00
N ALA A 54 -4.46 14.47 13.01
CA ALA A 54 -3.24 14.63 12.22
C ALA A 54 -3.52 14.55 10.71
N VAL A 55 -4.49 13.73 10.29
CA VAL A 55 -4.98 13.72 8.90
C VAL A 55 -5.59 15.07 8.52
N CYS A 56 -6.36 15.70 9.41
CA CYS A 56 -6.86 17.07 9.17
C CYS A 56 -5.74 18.08 8.98
N GLU A 57 -4.66 18.03 9.79
CA GLU A 57 -3.50 18.91 9.58
C GLU A 57 -2.92 18.70 8.18
N LYS A 58 -2.81 17.44 7.71
CA LYS A 58 -2.34 17.14 6.34
C LYS A 58 -3.28 17.61 5.25
N ALA A 59 -4.59 17.48 5.44
CA ALA A 59 -5.58 17.99 4.51
C ALA A 59 -5.47 19.52 4.39
N ASN A 60 -5.38 20.23 5.51
CA ASN A 60 -5.25 21.68 5.54
C ASN A 60 -3.94 22.17 4.89
N GLU A 61 -2.80 21.51 5.17
CA GLU A 61 -1.50 21.79 4.54
C GLU A 61 -1.55 21.73 3.01
N THR A 62 -2.44 20.90 2.46
CA THR A 62 -2.58 20.65 1.02
C THR A 62 -3.78 21.37 0.40
N GLY A 63 -4.47 22.23 1.16
CA GLY A 63 -5.62 23.01 0.70
C GLY A 63 -6.94 22.23 0.58
N HIS A 64 -6.97 20.99 1.09
CA HIS A 64 -8.18 20.17 1.15
C HIS A 64 -9.04 20.52 2.37
N LYS A 65 -10.33 20.20 2.30
CA LYS A 65 -11.25 20.34 3.44
C LYS A 65 -11.17 19.09 4.31
N CYS A 66 -11.11 19.27 5.63
CA CYS A 66 -11.20 18.17 6.57
C CYS A 66 -12.57 18.08 7.25
N LEU A 67 -13.08 16.87 7.43
CA LEU A 67 -14.19 16.57 8.35
C LEU A 67 -13.94 15.22 9.02
N ILE A 68 -13.93 15.21 10.36
CA ILE A 68 -13.92 13.97 11.14
C ILE A 68 -15.38 13.55 11.37
N PRO A 69 -15.87 12.43 10.83
CA PRO A 69 -17.24 11.98 11.04
C PRO A 69 -17.53 11.73 12.54
N SER A 70 -18.75 12.00 12.99
CA SER A 70 -19.11 11.94 14.43
C SER A 70 -18.99 10.53 15.03
N GLN A 71 -19.12 9.49 14.21
CA GLN A 71 -18.90 8.10 14.63
C GLN A 71 -17.42 7.73 14.85
N VAL A 72 -16.47 8.55 14.38
CA VAL A 72 -15.03 8.31 14.51
C VAL A 72 -14.54 8.84 15.85
N ASN A 73 -14.13 7.92 16.73
CA ASN A 73 -13.68 8.25 18.09
C ASN A 73 -12.29 7.64 18.43
N SER A 74 -11.60 7.10 17.43
CA SER A 74 -10.33 6.41 17.56
C SER A 74 -9.49 6.58 16.28
N TRP A 75 -8.29 5.99 16.26
CA TRP A 75 -7.49 5.77 15.06
C TRP A 75 -8.30 5.09 13.96
N GLY A 76 -8.09 5.50 12.71
CA GLY A 76 -8.61 4.86 11.51
C GLY A 76 -7.53 4.03 10.81
N ILE A 77 -7.95 3.09 9.97
CA ILE A 77 -7.08 2.41 9.01
C ILE A 77 -6.74 3.43 7.92
N HIS A 78 -5.46 3.55 7.60
CA HIS A 78 -5.02 4.15 6.34
C HIS A 78 -4.99 3.07 5.27
N GLY A 79 -4.29 1.95 5.53
CA GLY A 79 -4.30 0.82 4.60
C GLY A 79 -3.53 -0.41 5.01
N LEU A 80 -3.64 -1.44 4.16
CA LEU A 80 -2.97 -2.73 4.29
C LEU A 80 -2.12 -2.99 3.03
N TRP A 81 -0.82 -2.70 3.12
CA TRP A 81 0.01 -2.55 1.93
C TRP A 81 0.98 -3.72 1.74
N PRO A 82 0.83 -4.53 0.67
CA PRO A 82 1.90 -5.40 0.20
C PRO A 82 3.21 -4.64 0.06
N THR A 83 4.26 -5.20 0.65
CA THR A 83 5.59 -4.59 0.76
C THR A 83 6.66 -5.63 0.46
N ASN A 84 7.74 -5.22 -0.19
CA ASN A 84 8.91 -6.05 -0.48
C ASN A 84 10.10 -5.58 0.34
N GLY A 85 10.43 -6.33 1.41
CA GLY A 85 11.48 -5.99 2.35
C GLY A 85 11.20 -4.63 3.01
N HIS A 86 12.05 -3.65 2.73
CA HIS A 86 11.94 -2.27 3.24
C HIS A 86 11.38 -1.28 2.20
N THR A 87 10.98 -1.75 1.01
CA THR A 87 10.43 -0.91 -0.05
C THR A 87 8.92 -1.11 -0.13
N ARG A 88 8.14 -0.05 0.14
CA ARG A 88 6.68 -0.07 -0.02
C ARG A 88 6.35 -0.42 -1.48
N GLY A 89 5.43 -1.37 -1.66
CA GLY A 89 5.07 -1.90 -2.97
C GLY A 89 5.24 -3.42 -3.05
N PRO A 90 4.64 -4.08 -4.06
CA PRO A 90 4.18 -3.50 -5.31
C PRO A 90 2.90 -2.68 -5.15
N THR A 91 2.69 -1.76 -6.09
CA THR A 91 1.49 -0.92 -6.18
C THR A 91 0.91 -1.00 -7.59
N GLU A 92 -0.39 -0.74 -7.71
CA GLU A 92 -1.10 -0.65 -8.99
C GLU A 92 -1.01 -1.95 -9.82
N CYS A 93 -1.04 -3.11 -9.16
CA CYS A 93 -0.94 -4.41 -9.84
C CYS A 93 -2.12 -4.68 -10.77
N HIS A 94 -1.85 -5.11 -12.00
CA HIS A 94 -2.85 -5.31 -13.06
C HIS A 94 -3.62 -6.66 -12.97
N ILE A 95 -3.54 -7.34 -11.84
CA ILE A 95 -4.07 -8.70 -11.65
C ILE A 95 -5.57 -8.74 -11.30
N SER A 96 -6.20 -7.61 -10.97
CA SER A 96 -7.61 -7.56 -10.55
C SER A 96 -8.42 -6.46 -11.24
N LYS A 97 -9.74 -6.70 -11.34
CA LYS A 97 -10.75 -5.75 -11.82
C LYS A 97 -10.78 -4.47 -11.00
N ASP A 98 -11.37 -3.44 -11.62
CA ASP A 98 -11.59 -2.15 -11.00
C ASP A 98 -12.48 -2.20 -9.77
N PHE A 99 -12.31 -1.20 -8.89
CA PHE A 99 -13.04 -1.12 -7.63
C PHE A 99 -14.55 -1.23 -7.84
N ASN A 100 -15.18 -2.21 -7.21
CA ASN A 100 -16.61 -2.45 -7.25
C ASN A 100 -17.22 -2.30 -5.85
N PHE A 101 -17.70 -1.09 -5.57
CA PHE A 101 -18.39 -0.75 -4.32
C PHE A 101 -19.47 -1.76 -3.88
N THR A 102 -20.16 -2.41 -4.82
CA THR A 102 -21.20 -3.41 -4.49
C THR A 102 -20.64 -4.60 -3.70
N MET A 103 -19.39 -4.99 -3.94
CA MET A 103 -18.75 -6.09 -3.22
C MET A 103 -18.56 -5.79 -1.73
N ILE A 104 -18.38 -4.52 -1.37
CA ILE A 104 -18.05 -4.10 -0.01
C ILE A 104 -19.26 -3.54 0.75
N LYS A 105 -20.44 -3.46 0.11
CA LYS A 105 -21.68 -2.99 0.76
C LYS A 105 -21.92 -3.59 2.16
N PRO A 106 -21.72 -4.89 2.40
CA PRO A 106 -21.91 -5.48 3.73
C PRO A 106 -20.93 -4.98 4.81
N LEU A 107 -19.87 -4.26 4.43
CA LEU A 107 -18.83 -3.77 5.33
C LEU A 107 -18.89 -2.25 5.54
N VAL A 108 -19.78 -1.53 4.84
CA VAL A 108 -19.75 -0.05 4.76
C VAL A 108 -19.89 0.60 6.14
N GLU A 109 -20.78 0.11 7.00
CA GLU A 109 -20.96 0.68 8.34
C GLU A 109 -19.67 0.59 9.18
N GLU A 110 -18.99 -0.56 9.14
CA GLU A 110 -17.71 -0.72 9.83
C GLU A 110 -16.60 0.12 9.18
N LEU A 111 -16.57 0.21 7.84
CA LEU A 111 -15.60 1.03 7.12
C LEU A 111 -15.77 2.52 7.41
N GLN A 112 -17.00 3.01 7.58
CA GLN A 112 -17.25 4.41 7.95
C GLN A 112 -16.76 4.77 9.37
N ILE A 113 -16.57 3.78 10.24
CA ILE A 113 -16.06 3.97 11.61
C ILE A 113 -14.54 3.78 11.62
N PHE A 114 -14.06 2.70 11.01
CA PHE A 114 -12.68 2.25 11.16
C PHE A 114 -11.78 2.60 9.98
N TRP A 115 -12.32 3.00 8.83
CA TRP A 115 -11.54 3.43 7.66
C TRP A 115 -12.18 4.69 7.03
N PRO A 116 -12.51 5.73 7.81
CA PRO A 116 -13.24 6.88 7.32
C PRO A 116 -12.45 7.63 6.24
N ASN A 117 -13.14 8.21 5.26
CA ASN A 117 -12.55 9.24 4.43
C ASN A 117 -12.67 10.59 5.15
N ILE A 118 -11.54 11.14 5.57
CA ILE A 118 -11.44 12.40 6.31
C ILE A 118 -11.40 13.63 5.38
N TYR A 119 -11.04 13.43 4.11
CA TYR A 119 -11.00 14.47 3.07
C TYR A 119 -12.42 14.78 2.58
N ALA A 120 -13.02 15.84 3.13
CA ALA A 120 -14.43 16.19 3.00
C ALA A 120 -14.84 16.72 1.62
N ASP A 121 -13.86 17.04 0.78
CA ASP A 121 -14.06 17.47 -0.60
C ASP A 121 -14.12 16.31 -1.59
N THR A 122 -14.02 15.05 -1.12
CA THR A 122 -14.15 13.86 -1.95
C THR A 122 -15.25 12.92 -1.45
N ASN A 123 -15.73 12.04 -2.32
CA ASN A 123 -16.78 11.07 -1.98
C ASN A 123 -16.31 10.08 -0.90
N MET A 124 -17.23 9.61 -0.06
CA MET A 124 -16.94 8.65 1.02
C MET A 124 -16.09 7.45 0.57
N SER A 125 -16.41 6.83 -0.58
CA SER A 125 -15.72 5.65 -1.07
C SER A 125 -14.46 5.93 -1.88
N SER A 126 -14.08 7.19 -2.10
CA SER A 126 -12.90 7.56 -2.90
C SER A 126 -11.63 6.99 -2.27
N PHE A 127 -11.53 7.05 -0.95
CA PHE A 127 -10.37 6.55 -0.22
C PHE A 127 -10.27 5.03 -0.28
N TRP A 128 -11.39 4.31 -0.08
CA TRP A 128 -11.41 2.85 -0.24
C TRP A 128 -11.07 2.42 -1.66
N LYS A 129 -11.58 3.15 -2.66
CA LYS A 129 -11.19 2.94 -4.05
C LYS A 129 -9.68 3.09 -4.21
N HIS A 130 -9.10 4.20 -3.76
CA HIS A 130 -7.65 4.44 -3.86
C HIS A 130 -6.84 3.28 -3.25
N GLU A 131 -7.18 2.88 -2.03
CA GLU A 131 -6.47 1.84 -1.28
C GLU A 131 -6.61 0.47 -1.95
N TRP A 132 -7.78 0.13 -2.48
CA TRP A 132 -7.95 -1.08 -3.26
C TRP A 132 -7.11 -1.07 -4.54
N GLU A 133 -7.24 -0.03 -5.35
CA GLU A 133 -6.62 0.03 -6.68
C GLU A 133 -5.11 0.09 -6.62
N LYS A 134 -4.58 0.85 -5.65
CA LYS A 134 -3.15 1.01 -5.48
C LYS A 134 -2.51 -0.14 -4.72
N HIS A 135 -3.18 -0.72 -3.71
CA HIS A 135 -2.56 -1.69 -2.81
C HIS A 135 -3.31 -3.04 -2.78
N GLY A 136 -4.63 -3.02 -2.58
CA GLY A 136 -5.43 -4.23 -2.41
C GLY A 136 -5.36 -5.22 -3.57
N ARG A 137 -5.35 -4.73 -4.82
CA ARG A 137 -5.22 -5.60 -6.02
C ARG A 137 -3.96 -6.46 -5.97
N CYS A 138 -2.85 -5.96 -5.41
CA CYS A 138 -1.59 -6.68 -5.27
C CYS A 138 -1.61 -7.81 -4.22
N ALA A 139 -2.57 -7.76 -3.29
CA ALA A 139 -2.72 -8.75 -2.21
C ALA A 139 -3.59 -9.95 -2.61
N THR A 140 -4.16 -9.95 -3.82
CA THR A 140 -5.16 -10.94 -4.27
C THR A 140 -4.63 -12.37 -4.41
N THR A 141 -3.31 -12.56 -4.35
CA THR A 141 -2.67 -13.89 -4.37
C THR A 141 -2.87 -14.68 -3.07
N LEU A 142 -3.32 -14.05 -1.99
CA LEU A 142 -3.65 -14.74 -0.73
C LEU A 142 -5.15 -15.00 -0.59
N PRO A 143 -5.57 -16.18 -0.10
CA PRO A 143 -6.98 -16.49 0.12
C PRO A 143 -7.73 -15.47 1.01
N ALA A 144 -7.07 -14.94 2.03
CA ALA A 144 -7.66 -13.99 2.97
C ALA A 144 -7.90 -12.59 2.39
N THR A 145 -7.30 -12.27 1.25
CA THR A 145 -7.37 -10.96 0.58
C THR A 145 -7.67 -11.10 -0.92
N ALA A 146 -8.25 -12.25 -1.33
CA ALA A 146 -8.38 -12.65 -2.72
C ALA A 146 -9.31 -11.76 -3.57
N ASN A 147 -10.12 -10.92 -2.93
CA ASN A 147 -11.00 -9.95 -3.58
C ASN A 147 -11.25 -8.75 -2.65
N GLU A 148 -11.96 -7.74 -3.15
CA GLU A 148 -12.29 -6.52 -2.42
C GLU A 148 -12.90 -6.79 -1.05
N TYR A 149 -14.00 -7.55 -1.01
CA TYR A 149 -14.68 -7.89 0.24
C TYR A 149 -13.72 -8.50 1.25
N LEU A 150 -12.92 -9.48 0.84
CA LEU A 150 -11.98 -10.18 1.71
C LEU A 150 -10.84 -9.25 2.17
N TYR A 151 -10.32 -8.39 1.30
CA TYR A 151 -9.28 -7.42 1.66
C TYR A 151 -9.76 -6.41 2.71
N PHE A 152 -10.93 -5.80 2.52
CA PHE A 152 -11.48 -4.87 3.50
C PHE A 152 -11.89 -5.58 4.79
N LYS A 153 -12.50 -6.77 4.71
CA LYS A 153 -12.85 -7.57 5.89
C LYS A 153 -11.60 -7.95 6.70
N GLN A 154 -10.54 -8.39 6.04
CA GLN A 154 -9.29 -8.73 6.70
C GLN A 154 -8.66 -7.51 7.39
N SER A 155 -8.67 -6.35 6.72
CA SER A 155 -8.16 -5.09 7.30
C SER A 155 -8.96 -4.65 8.53
N LEU A 156 -10.29 -4.76 8.50
CA LEU A 156 -11.15 -4.51 9.67
C LEU A 156 -10.86 -5.47 10.83
N GLN A 157 -10.61 -6.74 10.54
CA GLN A 157 -10.20 -7.72 11.56
C GLN A 157 -8.84 -7.35 12.19
N LEU A 158 -7.90 -6.86 11.38
CA LEU A 158 -6.61 -6.37 11.89
C LEU A 158 -6.76 -5.13 12.75
N MET A 159 -7.67 -4.21 12.37
CA MET A 159 -7.98 -3.04 13.20
C MET A 159 -8.51 -3.43 14.57
N LYS A 160 -9.42 -4.42 14.64
CA LYS A 160 -9.94 -4.95 15.91
C LYS A 160 -8.84 -5.62 16.75
N LYS A 161 -7.85 -6.26 16.11
CA LYS A 161 -6.76 -6.98 16.78
C LYS A 161 -5.59 -6.09 17.22
N PHE A 162 -5.25 -5.09 16.41
CA PHE A 162 -4.03 -4.28 16.54
C PHE A 162 -4.31 -2.77 16.60
N SER A 163 -5.49 -2.38 17.09
CA SER A 163 -5.89 -0.98 17.30
C SER A 163 -4.80 -0.21 18.07
N ALA A 164 -4.21 0.81 17.43
CA ALA A 164 -3.20 1.67 18.04
C ALA A 164 -3.73 2.32 19.33
N SER A 165 -5.01 2.72 19.36
CA SER A 165 -5.67 3.22 20.57
C SER A 165 -5.58 2.22 21.73
N THR A 166 -5.90 0.95 21.48
CA THR A 166 -5.86 -0.09 22.51
C THR A 166 -4.42 -0.39 22.95
N LEU A 167 -3.50 -0.54 21.99
CA LEU A 167 -2.10 -0.84 22.27
C LEU A 167 -1.44 0.26 23.11
N LEU A 168 -1.69 1.53 22.79
CA LEU A 168 -1.19 2.69 23.53
C LEU A 168 -1.85 2.83 24.91
N LYS A 169 -3.19 2.70 24.97
CA LYS A 169 -3.96 2.78 26.22
C LYS A 169 -3.48 1.76 27.24
N ASN A 170 -3.20 0.53 26.83
CA ASN A 170 -2.69 -0.53 27.71
C ASN A 170 -1.33 -0.20 28.36
N LYS A 171 -0.64 0.83 27.86
CA LYS A 171 0.62 1.36 28.39
C LYS A 171 0.48 2.76 28.97
N GLY A 172 -0.75 3.21 29.21
CA GLY A 172 -1.04 4.52 29.81
C GLY A 172 -0.84 5.70 28.88
N ILE A 173 -0.66 5.47 27.58
CA ILE A 173 -0.58 6.54 26.58
C ILE A 173 -1.99 6.78 26.04
N LEU A 174 -2.58 7.91 26.43
CA LEU A 174 -3.96 8.29 26.11
C LEU A 174 -3.99 9.65 25.40
N PRO A 175 -5.01 9.91 24.57
CA PRO A 175 -5.22 11.25 24.05
C PRO A 175 -5.34 12.28 25.18
N SER A 176 -4.63 13.39 25.07
CA SER A 176 -4.56 14.43 26.10
C SER A 176 -4.37 15.82 25.49
N LYS A 177 -4.97 16.83 26.12
CA LYS A 177 -4.77 18.24 25.75
C LYS A 177 -3.49 18.85 26.33
N THR A 178 -2.85 18.17 27.27
CA THR A 178 -1.73 18.73 28.05
C THR A 178 -0.52 17.79 28.14
N ALA A 179 -0.74 16.49 28.01
CA ALA A 179 0.35 15.52 28.04
C ALA A 179 1.05 15.48 26.69
N HIS A 180 2.38 15.39 26.75
CA HIS A 180 3.25 15.22 25.60
C HIS A 180 4.06 13.95 25.79
N TYR A 181 4.21 13.20 24.70
CA TYR A 181 4.90 11.93 24.69
C TYR A 181 6.22 12.04 23.93
N ARG A 182 7.16 11.15 24.25
CA ARG A 182 8.37 10.97 23.45
C ARG A 182 8.12 9.87 22.41
N LEU A 183 8.77 10.00 21.25
CA LEU A 183 8.67 9.00 20.18
C LEU A 183 9.07 7.59 20.65
N ASP A 184 10.17 7.47 21.38
CA ASP A 184 10.66 6.20 21.90
C ASP A 184 9.71 5.59 22.94
N GLN A 185 9.08 6.42 23.78
CA GLN A 185 8.04 5.96 24.70
C GLN A 185 6.84 5.35 23.95
N ILE A 186 6.37 6.01 22.89
CA ILE A 186 5.26 5.53 22.05
C ILE A 186 5.65 4.22 21.35
N GLN A 187 6.81 4.19 20.71
CA GLN A 187 7.30 2.99 20.01
C GLN A 187 7.46 1.83 20.99
N PHE A 188 8.11 2.04 22.13
CA PHE A 188 8.30 1.01 23.15
C PHE A 188 6.98 0.45 23.68
N ALA A 189 5.99 1.32 23.93
CA ALA A 189 4.65 0.91 24.35
C ALA A 189 3.99 -0.03 23.33
N LEU A 190 4.02 0.34 22.04
CA LEU A 190 3.49 -0.48 20.95
C LEU A 190 4.22 -1.82 20.83
N MET A 191 5.56 -1.79 20.83
CA MET A 191 6.39 -2.98 20.69
C MET A 191 6.12 -4.02 21.78
N GLN A 192 5.95 -3.60 23.04
CA GLN A 192 5.64 -4.50 24.15
C GLN A 192 4.30 -5.23 23.97
N GLN A 193 3.35 -4.65 23.25
CA GLN A 193 2.06 -5.28 22.96
C GLN A 193 2.09 -6.14 21.70
N LEU A 194 3.13 -6.01 20.88
CA LEU A 194 3.28 -6.69 19.59
C LEU A 194 4.40 -7.74 19.61
N GLY A 195 4.68 -8.35 20.77
CA GLY A 195 5.68 -9.41 20.89
C GLY A 195 7.12 -8.93 20.66
N ASN A 196 7.42 -7.71 21.12
CA ASN A 196 8.72 -7.02 20.96
C ASN A 196 9.11 -6.79 19.49
N LYS A 197 8.14 -6.76 18.57
CA LYS A 197 8.38 -6.45 17.15
C LYS A 197 8.45 -4.96 16.91
N THR A 198 9.42 -4.51 16.13
CA THR A 198 9.62 -3.09 15.80
C THR A 198 8.45 -2.53 15.00
N VAL A 199 8.02 -1.32 15.33
CA VAL A 199 6.97 -0.56 14.63
C VAL A 199 7.51 0.75 14.08
N ILE A 200 6.85 1.30 13.05
CA ILE A 200 7.14 2.65 12.56
C ILE A 200 6.05 3.59 13.09
N VAL A 201 6.47 4.77 13.51
CA VAL A 201 5.58 5.85 13.92
C VAL A 201 5.96 7.07 13.10
N GLU A 202 5.01 7.59 12.34
CA GLU A 202 5.17 8.83 11.58
C GLU A 202 4.43 9.96 12.30
N CYS A 203 4.76 11.19 11.93
CA CYS A 203 4.24 12.39 12.58
C CYS A 203 4.04 13.52 11.60
N THR A 204 3.21 14.46 12.02
CA THR A 204 3.01 15.73 11.35
C THR A 204 3.33 16.86 12.31
N LYS A 205 3.60 18.05 11.78
CA LYS A 205 3.69 19.25 12.60
C LYS A 205 2.27 19.75 12.85
N ASP A 206 1.95 20.10 14.09
CA ASP A 206 0.73 20.81 14.44
C ASP A 206 0.94 22.29 14.07
N SER A 207 0.09 22.81 13.19
CA SER A 207 0.20 24.19 12.70
C SER A 207 -0.16 25.23 13.76
N ALA A 208 -0.99 24.88 14.75
CA ALA A 208 -1.46 25.77 15.80
C ALA A 208 -0.44 25.90 16.94
N THR A 209 0.22 24.81 17.34
CA THR A 209 1.18 24.81 18.46
C THR A 209 2.63 24.84 18.00
N GLY A 210 2.89 24.42 16.77
CA GLY A 210 4.24 24.24 16.23
C GLY A 210 4.96 22.98 16.72
N LEU A 211 4.32 22.18 17.59
CA LEU A 211 4.83 20.89 18.06
C LEU A 211 4.60 19.80 17.00
N TYR A 212 4.99 18.57 17.32
CA TYR A 212 4.72 17.42 16.46
C TYR A 212 3.55 16.63 17.03
N MET A 213 2.75 16.03 16.16
CA MET A 213 1.63 15.16 16.52
C MET A 213 1.87 13.78 15.94
N ILE A 214 1.52 12.73 16.68
CA ILE A 214 1.54 11.37 16.14
C ILE A 214 0.55 11.32 14.96
N PHE A 215 1.03 10.89 13.80
CA PHE A 215 0.23 10.85 12.56
C PHE A 215 -0.13 9.42 12.19
N GLU A 216 0.85 8.55 11.98
CA GLU A 216 0.63 7.15 11.61
C GLU A 216 1.32 6.19 12.56
N VAL A 217 0.71 5.02 12.74
CA VAL A 217 1.34 3.83 13.34
C VAL A 217 1.32 2.73 12.28
N GLU A 218 2.50 2.26 11.91
CA GLU A 218 2.66 1.17 10.94
C GLU A 218 3.15 -0.10 11.63
N ILE A 219 2.37 -1.17 11.48
CA ILE A 219 2.66 -2.50 12.02
C ILE A 219 2.98 -3.42 10.85
N CYS A 220 4.16 -4.01 10.84
CA CYS A 220 4.55 -4.95 9.80
C CYS A 220 4.08 -6.36 10.14
N LEU A 221 3.49 -7.04 9.17
CA LEU A 221 2.89 -8.35 9.33
C LEU A 221 3.43 -9.34 8.30
N ASP A 222 3.60 -10.60 8.67
CA ASP A 222 3.84 -11.66 7.69
C ASP A 222 2.57 -11.93 6.84
N LYS A 223 2.68 -12.82 5.84
CA LYS A 223 1.55 -13.23 4.99
C LYS A 223 0.44 -14.01 5.72
N LYS A 224 0.65 -14.35 7.00
CA LYS A 224 -0.32 -14.96 7.91
C LYS A 224 -0.88 -13.94 8.91
N PHE A 225 -0.56 -12.66 8.72
CA PHE A 225 -0.98 -11.53 9.55
C PHE A 225 -0.48 -11.56 10.99
N ASN A 226 0.69 -12.16 11.24
CA ASN A 226 1.37 -12.09 12.52
C ASN A 226 2.37 -10.92 12.55
N PRO A 227 2.51 -10.21 13.68
CA PRO A 227 3.50 -9.15 13.82
C PRO A 227 4.92 -9.66 13.53
N ILE A 228 5.62 -8.92 12.68
CA ILE A 228 7.05 -9.08 12.39
C ILE A 228 7.74 -7.73 12.55
N ASN A 229 9.07 -7.76 12.56
CA ASN A 229 9.86 -6.54 12.61
C ASN A 229 9.70 -5.74 11.31
N CYS A 230 9.26 -4.49 11.41
CA CYS A 230 9.41 -3.52 10.32
C CYS A 230 10.86 -3.24 9.92
N TYR A 231 11.79 -3.34 10.87
CA TYR A 231 13.21 -3.11 10.67
C TYR A 231 14.07 -3.92 11.62
N ALA A 232 15.35 -4.11 11.31
CA ALA A 232 16.23 -4.89 12.18
C ALA A 232 16.35 -4.18 13.54
N ILE A 233 16.38 -4.95 14.64
CA ILE A 233 16.50 -4.38 15.98
C ILE A 233 17.82 -3.61 16.14
N GLN A 234 18.86 -4.04 15.43
CA GLN A 234 20.16 -3.37 15.38
C GLN A 234 20.11 -1.99 14.73
N ASP A 235 19.14 -1.76 13.83
CA ASP A 235 18.90 -0.45 13.22
C ASP A 235 18.14 0.49 14.17
N ARG A 236 17.70 -0.01 15.33
CA ARG A 236 17.23 0.82 16.44
C ARG A 236 18.44 1.56 17.03
N GLN A 237 18.84 2.64 16.37
CA GLN A 237 19.81 3.55 16.94
C GLN A 237 19.10 4.50 17.92
N ASP A 238 19.22 4.15 19.20
CA ASP A 238 19.21 5.12 20.30
C ASP A 238 20.49 6.00 20.30
N ASN A 239 21.34 5.86 19.28
CA ASN A 239 22.59 6.60 19.12
C ASN A 239 22.35 7.97 18.47
N SER A 240 22.82 9.01 19.14
CA SER A 240 22.64 10.43 18.83
C SER A 240 23.29 10.92 17.52
N ASP A 241 24.09 10.09 16.84
CA ASP A 241 25.13 10.64 15.94
C ASP A 241 25.03 10.27 14.45
N SER A 242 24.12 9.37 14.02
CA SER A 242 24.13 8.91 12.60
C SER A 242 22.84 9.05 11.79
N GLY A 243 21.71 9.43 12.38
CA GLY A 243 20.55 9.96 11.63
C GLY A 243 20.05 9.18 10.40
N HIS A 244 20.38 7.89 10.25
CA HIS A 244 20.04 7.13 9.04
C HIS A 244 19.36 5.82 9.41
N PHE A 245 18.06 5.75 9.14
CA PHE A 245 17.39 4.49 8.84
C PHE A 245 17.32 4.37 7.32
N LEU A 246 17.64 3.21 6.76
CA LEU A 246 17.53 2.90 5.32
C LEU A 246 16.07 2.68 4.94
N ARG A 247 15.31 3.77 5.02
CA ARG A 247 14.27 4.05 4.03
C ARG A 247 14.68 5.35 3.37
N LYS A 248 14.41 5.45 2.07
CA LYS A 248 14.31 6.73 1.34
C LYS A 248 13.18 7.64 1.89
N HIS A 249 12.72 7.37 3.12
CA HIS A 249 11.74 8.09 3.90
C HIS A 249 12.46 8.67 5.10
N LYS A 250 12.85 9.92 4.96
CA LYS A 250 13.35 10.77 6.03
C LYS A 250 12.18 11.00 6.99
N SER A 251 11.95 10.07 7.92
CA SER A 251 11.00 10.31 9.02
C SER A 251 11.47 11.59 9.71
N ARG A 252 10.66 12.65 9.59
CA ARG A 252 10.96 13.99 10.10
C ARG A 252 10.66 14.14 11.60
N CYS A 253 10.36 13.02 12.26
CA CYS A 253 9.93 12.99 13.64
C CYS A 253 11.08 13.27 14.60
N PRO A 254 10.96 14.28 15.49
CA PRO A 254 12.04 14.61 16.42
C PRO A 254 12.31 13.45 17.40
N ARG A 255 13.59 13.21 17.70
CA ARG A 255 14.03 12.18 18.66
C ARG A 255 14.45 12.83 19.98
N GLY A 256 14.27 12.13 21.10
CA GLY A 256 14.82 12.51 22.41
C GLY A 256 14.12 13.67 23.14
N GLN A 257 13.09 14.29 22.57
CA GLN A 257 12.34 15.38 23.19
C GLN A 257 10.88 14.98 23.49
N LYS A 258 10.29 15.53 24.55
CA LYS A 258 8.82 15.49 24.78
C LYS A 258 8.19 16.43 23.77
N ALA A 259 7.83 15.90 22.60
CA ALA A 259 7.43 16.73 21.48
C ALA A 259 6.16 16.25 20.77
N PHE A 260 5.63 15.07 21.14
CA PHE A 260 4.49 14.47 20.45
C PHE A 260 3.20 14.72 21.20
N GLU A 261 2.37 15.55 20.60
CA GLU A 261 0.98 15.70 20.95
C GLU A 261 0.21 14.45 20.51
N TYR A 262 -0.76 14.08 21.32
CA TYR A 262 -1.77 13.09 20.98
C TYR A 262 -3.12 13.68 21.40
N PRO A 263 -3.66 14.67 20.67
CA PRO A 263 -4.83 15.44 21.11
C PRO A 263 -6.10 14.57 21.06
N PRO A 264 -7.08 14.76 21.96
CA PRO A 264 -8.35 14.04 21.93
C PRO A 264 -9.22 14.49 20.74
N ILE A 265 -9.91 13.54 20.10
CA ILE A 265 -10.88 13.83 19.03
C ILE A 265 -12.00 14.72 19.58
N PRO A 266 -12.30 15.87 18.95
CA PRO A 266 -13.43 16.70 19.33
C PRO A 266 -14.73 15.90 19.27
N LYS A 267 -15.58 16.06 20.29
CA LYS A 267 -16.97 15.57 20.22
C LYS A 267 -17.80 16.68 19.58
N HIS A 268 -18.45 16.36 18.46
CA HIS A 268 -19.39 17.24 17.75
C HIS A 268 -20.80 17.08 18.33
#